data_AF-A0A1V9QL06-F1
#
_entry.id   AF-A0A1V9QL06-F1
#
_cell.length_a   1.000
_cell.length_b   1.000
_cell.length_c   1.000
_cell.angle_alpha   90.00
_cell.angle_beta   90.00
_cell.angle_gamma   90.00
#
_symmetry.space_group_name_H-M   'P 1'
#
loop_
_entity.id
_entity.type
_entity.pdbx_description
1 polymer ?
#
loop_
_entity_poly.entity_id
_entity_poly.type
_entity_poly.pdbx_seq_one_letter_code
_entity_poly.pdbx_strand_id
1 'polypeptide(L)' 'QYGQKNIDGNWYNFDTYNGAMKTGFVTIPSQNKTVYYSENKAKLGQMQYGKTEVKGKTYYFDTYNGAMKKGLTNIN' A
#
# COMPACT_ATOMS: atom_id res chain seq x y z
N GLN A 1 -13.45 10.25 11.42
CA GLN A 1 -12.81 10.38 10.10
C GLN A 1 -11.83 9.22 9.95
N TYR A 2 -12.03 8.34 8.97
CA TYR A 2 -11.15 7.20 8.71
C TYR A 2 -10.12 7.55 7.61
N GLY A 3 -9.11 6.72 7.42
CA GLY A 3 -8.00 6.96 6.50
C GLY A 3 -6.86 6.00 6.78
N GLN A 4 -5.63 6.39 6.44
CA GLN A 4 -4.45 5.59 6.79
C GLN A 4 -4.28 5.54 8.31
N LYS A 5 -4.08 4.33 8.86
CA LYS A 5 -3.83 4.11 10.28
C LYS A 5 -2.66 3.15 10.46
N ASN A 6 -1.75 3.48 11.36
CA ASN A 6 -0.74 2.54 11.84
C ASN A 6 -1.31 1.77 13.04
N ILE A 7 -1.29 0.44 12.96
CA ILE A 7 -1.75 -0.48 14.00
C ILE A 7 -0.65 -1.52 14.16
N ASP A 8 -0.05 -1.61 15.35
CA ASP A 8 1.04 -2.53 15.67
C ASP A 8 2.19 -2.51 14.65
N GLY A 9 2.60 -1.30 14.24
CA GLY A 9 3.69 -1.09 13.29
C GLY A 9 3.29 -1.28 11.82
N ASN A 10 2.07 -1.71 11.53
CA ASN A 10 1.60 -1.96 10.17
C ASN A 10 0.61 -0.88 9.74
N TRP A 11 0.74 -0.41 8.49
CA TRP A 11 -0.17 0.58 7.93
C TRP A 11 -1.37 -0.08 7.24
N TYR A 12 -2.55 0.43 7.56
CA TYR A 12 -3.84 0.03 6.99
C TYR A 12 -4.53 1.25 6.41
N ASN A 13 -5.49 1.06 5.51
CA ASN A 13 -6.32 2.15 5.02
C ASN A 13 -7.79 1.79 5.12
N PHE A 14 -8.55 2.66 5.78
CA PHE A 14 -9.97 2.50 5.98
C PHE A 14 -10.72 3.57 5.19
N ASP A 15 -11.79 3.16 4.53
CA ASP A 15 -12.63 4.07 3.78
C ASP A 15 -13.21 5.15 4.68
N THR A 16 -13.11 6.40 4.24
CA THR A 16 -13.45 7.58 5.03
C THR A 16 -14.94 7.67 5.33
N TYR A 17 -15.80 7.05 4.50
CA TYR A 17 -17.25 7.11 4.62
C TYR A 17 -17.80 6.03 5.57
N ASN A 18 -17.42 4.77 5.37
CA ASN A 18 -17.99 3.64 6.12
C ASN A 18 -16.98 2.87 6.99
N GLY A 19 -15.69 3.25 6.98
CA GLY A 19 -14.66 2.58 7.75
C GLY A 19 -14.23 1.22 7.20
N ALA A 20 -14.69 0.82 6.01
CA ALA A 20 -14.32 -0.46 5.41
C ALA A 20 -12.82 -0.50 5.11
N MET A 21 -12.15 -1.60 5.47
CA MET A 21 -10.74 -1.80 5.18
C MET A 21 -10.51 -1.96 3.68
N LYS A 22 -9.58 -1.18 3.12
CA LYS A 22 -9.15 -1.30 1.73
C LYS A 22 -8.04 -2.34 1.61
N THR A 23 -8.13 -3.15 0.55
CA THR A 23 -7.11 -4.11 0.13
C THR A 23 -6.81 -3.91 -1.36
N GLY A 24 -5.75 -4.52 -1.86
CA GLY A 24 -5.31 -4.36 -3.23
C GLY A 24 -4.55 -3.06 -3.47
N PHE A 25 -4.45 -2.68 -4.74
CA PHE A 25 -3.82 -1.42 -5.15
C PHE A 25 -4.72 -0.24 -4.80
N VAL A 26 -4.15 0.75 -4.11
CA VAL A 26 -4.85 1.97 -3.74
C VAL A 26 -4.02 3.18 -4.15
N THR A 27 -4.62 4.05 -4.97
CA THR A 27 -4.05 5.37 -5.24
C THR A 27 -4.51 6.33 -4.15
N ILE A 28 -3.56 7.08 -3.58
CA ILE A 28 -3.79 8.14 -2.58
C ILE A 28 -3.47 9.46 -3.28
N PRO A 29 -4.47 10.16 -3.85
CA PRO A 29 -4.24 11.35 -4.67
C PRO A 29 -3.55 12.47 -3.88
N SER A 30 -3.92 12.64 -2.60
CA SER A 30 -3.32 13.65 -1.71
C SER A 30 -1.83 13.46 -1.45
N GLN A 31 -1.28 12.27 -1.73
CA GLN A 31 0.14 11.96 -1.57
C GLN A 31 0.81 11.60 -2.91
N ASN A 32 0.09 11.75 -4.03
CA ASN A 32 0.54 11.40 -5.38
C ASN A 32 1.22 10.02 -5.47
N LYS A 33 0.69 9.01 -4.77
CA LYS A 33 1.27 7.67 -4.74
C LYS A 33 0.22 6.57 -4.91
N THR A 34 0.66 5.45 -5.47
CA THR A 34 -0.07 4.18 -5.43
C THR A 34 0.62 3.27 -4.43
N VAL A 35 -0.12 2.60 -3.56
CA VAL A 35 0.38 1.61 -2.61
C VAL A 35 -0.36 0.29 -2.80
N TYR A 36 0.12 -0.78 -2.17
CA TYR A 36 -0.59 -2.06 -2.13
C TYR A 36 -0.87 -2.48 -0.69
N TYR A 37 -2.14 -2.70 -0.37
CA TYR A 37 -2.59 -3.30 0.88
C TYR A 37 -2.86 -4.78 0.66
N SER A 38 -2.23 -5.65 1.44
CA SER A 38 -2.20 -7.09 1.17
C SER A 38 -3.59 -7.73 1.18
N GLU A 39 -3.86 -8.56 0.17
CA GLU A 39 -5.03 -9.43 0.10
C GLU A 39 -4.76 -10.82 0.72
N ASN A 40 -3.52 -11.10 1.16
CA ASN A 40 -3.17 -12.35 1.83
C ASN A 40 -3.80 -12.39 3.22
N LYS A 41 -4.53 -13.46 3.54
CA LYS A 41 -5.22 -13.63 4.83
C LYS A 41 -4.34 -13.43 6.06
N ALA A 42 -3.07 -13.83 6.02
CA ALA A 42 -2.13 -13.68 7.13
C ALA A 42 -1.67 -12.23 7.35
N LYS A 43 -1.79 -11.37 6.33
CA LYS A 43 -1.36 -9.96 6.33
C LYS A 43 -2.48 -9.06 5.83
N LEU A 44 -3.73 -9.44 6.04
CA LEU A 44 -4.86 -8.84 5.36
C LEU A 44 -4.92 -7.34 5.68
N GLY A 45 -4.93 -6.50 4.64
CA GLY A 45 -4.98 -5.05 4.76
C GLY A 45 -3.66 -4.37 5.16
N GLN A 46 -2.57 -5.11 5.39
CA GLN A 46 -1.27 -4.50 5.69
C GLN A 46 -0.64 -3.92 4.42
N MET A 47 -0.21 -2.66 4.48
CA MET A 47 0.55 -2.02 3.40
C MET A 47 1.86 -2.78 3.18
N GLN A 48 2.17 -3.08 1.92
CA GLN A 48 3.38 -3.79 1.53
C GLN A 48 4.50 -2.82 1.15
N TYR A 49 5.73 -3.29 1.38
CA TYR A 49 6.97 -2.54 1.20
C TYR A 49 7.98 -3.41 0.45
N GLY A 50 8.91 -2.79 -0.28
CA GLY A 50 9.95 -3.51 -1.00
C GLY A 50 9.41 -4.37 -2.15
N LYS A 51 10.14 -5.45 -2.47
CA LYS A 51 9.75 -6.41 -3.51
C LYS A 51 8.55 -7.23 -3.03
N THR A 52 7.43 -7.13 -3.73
CA THR A 52 6.18 -7.83 -3.40
C THR A 52 5.62 -8.51 -4.63
N GLU A 53 5.22 -9.78 -4.50
CA GLU A 53 4.53 -10.50 -5.56
C GLU A 53 3.02 -10.40 -5.39
N VAL A 54 2.33 -9.98 -6.45
CA VAL A 54 0.86 -9.88 -6.51
C VAL A 54 0.39 -10.64 -7.75
N LYS A 55 -0.33 -11.75 -7.55
CA LYS A 55 -0.89 -12.57 -8.64
C LYS A 55 0.15 -12.95 -9.71
N GLY A 56 1.33 -13.41 -9.28
CA GLY A 56 2.42 -13.82 -10.18
C GLY A 56 3.20 -12.68 -10.84
N LYS A 57 2.91 -11.42 -10.49
CA LYS A 57 3.66 -10.24 -10.96
C LYS A 57 4.44 -9.63 -9.79
N THR A 58 5.71 -9.32 -10.03
CA THR A 58 6.57 -8.63 -9.05
C THR A 58 6.39 -7.12 -9.17
N TYR A 59 6.13 -6.47 -8.04
CA TYR A 59 6.08 -5.02 -7.87
C TYR A 59 7.12 -4.58 -6.85
N TYR A 60 7.58 -3.34 -6.97
CA TYR A 60 8.51 -2.74 -6.02
C TYR A 60 7.83 -1.54 -5.36
N PHE A 61 7.76 -1.57 -4.03
CA PHE A 61 7.25 -0.48 -3.22
C PHE A 61 8.41 0.15 -2.45
N ASP A 62 8.38 1.47 -2.31
CA ASP A 62 9.31 2.21 -1.48
C ASP A 62 9.26 1.74 -0.03
N THR A 63 10.41 1.50 0.58
CA THR A 63 10.50 0.92 1.93
C THR A 63 10.19 1.93 3.04
N TYR A 64 10.16 3.22 2.73
CA TYR A 64 9.83 4.27 3.69
C TYR A 64 8.33 4.58 3.68
N ASN A 65 7.74 4.80 2.50
CA ASN A 65 6.35 5.28 2.40
C ASN A 65 5.38 4.36 1.65
N GLY A 66 5.82 3.20 1.18
CA GLY A 66 5.01 2.20 0.48
C GLY A 66 4.62 2.58 -0.96
N ALA A 67 5.14 3.67 -1.52
CA ALA A 67 4.83 4.11 -2.88
C ALA A 67 5.34 3.11 -3.93
N MET A 68 4.48 2.70 -4.84
CA MET A 68 4.83 1.83 -5.96
C MET A 68 5.82 2.54 -6.89
N LYS A 69 6.98 1.92 -7.09
CA LYS A 69 7.97 2.35 -8.08
C LYS A 69 7.48 1.97 -9.47
N LYS A 70 7.20 2.97 -10.30
CA LYS A 70 7.00 2.81 -11.75
C LYS A 70 8.35 3.10 -12.40
N GLY A 71 8.90 2.22 -13.23
CA GLY A 71 10.17 2.50 -13.93
C GLY A 71 10.03 3.75 -14.82
N LEU A 72 11.03 4.60 -15.05
CA LEU A 72 12.41 4.68 -14.58
C LEU A 72 12.52 5.59 -13.34
N THR A 73 13.15 5.10 -12.27
CA THR A 73 13.76 5.99 -11.27
C THR A 73 15.14 6.32 -11.82
N ASN A 74 15.34 7.52 -12.36
CA ASN A 74 16.69 8.07 -12.49
C ASN A 74 17.25 8.13 -11.06
N ILE A 75 18.18 7.22 -10.78
CA ILE A 75 19.04 7.30 -9.61
C ILE A 75 20.11 8.30 -10.02
N ASN A 76 19.96 9.57 -9.63
CA ASN A 76 21.08 10.51 -9.59
C ASN A 76 21.75 10.40 -8.22
#